data_AF-A0A8D8G622-F1
#
_entry.id   AF-A0A8D8G622-F1
#
_cell.length_a   1.000
_cell.length_b   1.000
_cell.length_c   1.000
_cell.angle_alpha   90.00
_cell.angle_beta   90.00
_cell.angle_gamma   90.00
#
_symmetry.space_group_name_H-M   'P 1'
#
loop_
_entity.id
_entity.type
_entity.pdbx_description
1 polymer ?
#
loop_
_entity_poly.entity_id
_entity_poly.type
_entity_poly.pdbx_seq_one_letter_code
_entity_poly.pdbx_strand_id
1 'polypeptide(L)'
;MKDKTMLMFTLLAAFMATSTLVCGTEEPEPEVVQDSGDLTYKSPYADPAKFYFADHFDDKDQFADRWIKSQAKKDDTAEEIAKYDGEWDVELPKRTLLANDLGLVLKSKAKHAAIASRLSKPFVFSDKTLVVQYEVPGV
;
A
#
# COMPACT_ATOMS: atom_id res chain seq x y z
N MET A 1 -58.25 53.49 -4.78
CA MET A 1 -57.10 53.20 -3.91
C MET A 1 -55.83 53.21 -4.75
N LYS A 2 -55.00 54.25 -4.58
CA LYS A 2 -53.54 54.34 -4.72
C LYS A 2 -52.84 53.60 -5.88
N ASP A 3 -52.60 54.33 -6.98
CA ASP A 3 -51.31 54.90 -7.40
C ASP A 3 -50.02 54.04 -7.46
N LYS A 4 -49.35 54.18 -8.63
CA LYS A 4 -47.89 54.44 -8.85
C LYS A 4 -46.94 53.28 -9.23
N THR A 5 -46.41 53.41 -10.46
CA THR A 5 -44.96 53.58 -10.75
C THR A 5 -44.10 52.31 -10.59
N MET A 6 -43.76 51.65 -11.71
CA MET A 6 -42.50 51.84 -12.46
C MET A 6 -41.33 51.03 -11.88
N LEU A 7 -40.83 50.11 -12.71
CA LEU A 7 -39.42 49.82 -12.96
C LEU A 7 -38.48 49.70 -11.75
N MET A 8 -38.07 48.48 -11.42
CA MET A 8 -36.74 48.20 -10.88
C MET A 8 -36.17 46.97 -11.58
N PHE A 9 -35.28 47.25 -12.54
CA PHE A 9 -34.21 46.37 -13.00
C PHE A 9 -33.35 45.95 -11.80
N THR A 10 -32.95 44.67 -11.74
CA THR A 10 -31.62 44.19 -11.30
C THR A 10 -31.63 42.65 -11.37
N LEU A 11 -31.03 42.07 -12.40
CA LEU A 11 -29.69 41.48 -12.36
C LEU A 11 -29.59 40.30 -11.38
N LEU A 12 -29.78 39.07 -11.87
CA LEU A 12 -29.08 37.93 -11.30
C LEU A 12 -28.50 37.09 -12.42
N ALA A 13 -27.18 37.18 -12.51
CA ALA A 13 -26.33 36.59 -13.51
C ALA A 13 -26.31 35.06 -13.43
N ALA A 14 -26.03 34.47 -14.59
CA ALA A 14 -25.66 33.09 -14.86
C ALA A 14 -25.11 32.30 -13.67
N PHE A 15 -25.82 31.24 -13.27
CA PHE A 15 -25.23 30.12 -12.56
C PHE A 15 -24.77 29.10 -13.61
N MET A 16 -23.64 29.37 -14.27
CA MET A 16 -22.91 28.29 -14.95
C MET A 16 -22.36 27.39 -13.87
N ALA A 17 -22.92 26.20 -13.73
CA ALA A 17 -22.33 25.13 -12.94
C ALA A 17 -21.03 24.67 -13.62
N THR A 18 -19.93 25.36 -13.32
CA THR A 18 -18.60 24.79 -13.52
C THR A 18 -18.44 23.69 -12.48
N SER A 19 -18.60 22.44 -12.89
CA SER A 19 -18.10 21.30 -12.12
C SER A 19 -16.58 21.40 -12.08
N THR A 20 -16.04 22.10 -11.09
CA THR A 20 -14.68 21.86 -10.64
C THR A 20 -14.66 20.49 -9.98
N LEU A 21 -14.30 19.49 -10.78
CA LEU A 21 -13.81 18.22 -10.27
C LEU A 21 -12.47 18.50 -9.56
N VAL A 22 -12.53 18.98 -8.32
CA VAL A 22 -11.40 18.84 -7.39
C VAL A 22 -11.43 17.39 -6.92
N CYS A 23 -10.92 16.49 -7.76
CA CYS A 23 -10.51 15.15 -7.35
C CYS A 23 -9.05 15.22 -6.93
N GLY A 24 -8.81 15.96 -5.86
CA GLY A 24 -7.53 16.04 -5.17
C GLY A 24 -7.81 15.84 -3.69
N THR A 25 -8.10 14.61 -3.29
CA THR A 25 -7.86 14.23 -1.90
C THR A 25 -6.35 14.16 -1.74
N GLU A 26 -5.73 15.28 -1.37
CA GLU A 26 -4.50 15.18 -0.59
C GLU A 26 -4.90 14.46 0.70
N GLU A 27 -4.67 13.15 0.73
CA GLU A 27 -4.71 12.43 1.99
C GLU A 27 -3.73 13.13 2.93
N PRO A 28 -4.14 13.42 4.18
CA PRO A 28 -3.24 14.05 5.12
C PRO A 28 -1.98 13.18 5.21
N GLU A 29 -0.82 13.81 4.97
CA GLU A 29 0.49 13.21 5.24
C GLU A 29 0.42 12.65 6.67
N PRO A 30 0.72 11.35 6.89
CA PRO A 30 0.60 10.75 8.21
C PRO A 30 1.51 11.54 9.16
N GLU A 31 0.92 12.10 10.21
CA GLU A 31 1.69 12.68 11.30
C GLU A 31 2.61 11.58 11.84
N VAL A 32 3.92 11.76 11.67
CA VAL A 32 4.94 10.93 12.30
C VAL A 32 4.73 11.11 13.79
N VAL A 33 4.13 10.12 14.45
CA VAL A 33 4.04 10.09 15.91
C VAL A 33 5.46 9.95 16.43
N GLN A 34 6.12 11.09 16.65
CA GLN A 34 7.36 11.15 17.38
C GLN A 34 7.03 11.00 18.86
N ASP A 35 7.69 10.01 19.47
CA ASP A 35 7.79 9.76 20.91
C ASP A 35 6.69 8.90 21.55
N SER A 36 6.83 7.59 21.41
CA SER A 36 6.51 6.66 22.50
C SER A 36 7.83 6.05 22.99
N GLY A 37 8.33 6.54 24.13
CA GLY A 37 9.62 6.18 24.69
C GLY A 37 9.97 4.69 24.64
N ASP A 38 11.22 4.40 24.28
CA ASP A 38 11.96 3.14 24.45
C ASP A 38 11.25 1.80 24.13
N LEU A 39 10.22 1.81 23.28
CA LEU A 39 9.56 0.59 22.82
C LEU A 39 10.09 0.23 21.43
N THR A 40 11.22 -0.49 21.42
CA THR A 40 11.81 -1.04 20.20
C THR A 40 11.15 -2.36 19.81
N TYR A 41 10.70 -2.47 18.57
CA TYR A 41 10.18 -3.73 18.04
C TYR A 41 11.27 -4.83 18.04
N LYS A 42 10.87 -6.05 18.37
CA LYS A 42 11.71 -7.24 18.26
C LYS A 42 10.90 -8.37 17.67
N SER A 43 11.34 -8.84 16.51
CA SER A 43 10.72 -9.97 15.84
C SER A 43 10.77 -11.24 16.69
N PRO A 44 9.67 -12.03 16.71
CA PRO A 44 9.67 -13.31 17.39
C PRO A 44 10.62 -14.30 16.68
N TYR A 45 11.21 -15.20 17.46
CA TYR A 45 12.03 -16.26 16.88
C TYR A 45 11.14 -17.31 16.19
N ALA A 46 11.29 -17.44 14.87
CA ALA A 46 10.64 -18.47 14.08
C ALA A 46 11.61 -19.66 13.87
N ASP A 47 11.37 -20.76 14.57
CA ASP A 47 12.14 -22.00 14.44
C ASP A 47 12.03 -22.56 13.00
N PRO A 48 13.13 -22.61 12.22
CA PRO A 48 13.10 -23.10 10.84
C PRO A 48 12.63 -24.56 10.70
N ALA A 49 12.68 -25.36 11.77
CA ALA A 49 12.17 -26.73 11.75
C ALA A 49 10.63 -26.77 11.80
N LYS A 50 9.99 -25.80 12.45
CA LYS A 50 8.54 -25.75 12.68
C LYS A 50 7.81 -24.94 11.63
N PHE A 51 8.40 -23.85 11.16
CA PHE A 51 7.78 -22.97 10.18
C PHE A 51 8.17 -23.36 8.75
N TYR A 52 7.21 -23.31 7.84
CA TYR A 52 7.45 -23.47 6.40
C TYR A 52 7.91 -22.15 5.77
N PHE A 53 7.56 -21.04 6.40
CA PHE A 53 7.95 -19.70 6.00
C PHE A 53 7.73 -18.76 7.19
N ALA A 54 8.69 -17.88 7.42
CA ALA A 54 8.56 -16.73 8.32
C ALA A 54 9.49 -15.64 7.81
N ASP A 55 8.98 -14.43 7.66
CA ASP A 55 9.76 -13.27 7.25
C ASP A 55 9.20 -12.05 7.98
N HIS A 56 10.07 -11.36 8.70
CA HIS A 56 9.74 -10.16 9.48
C HIS A 56 10.42 -8.92 8.90
N PHE A 57 11.13 -9.04 7.77
CA PHE A 57 11.80 -7.94 7.07
C PHE A 57 12.84 -7.17 7.91
N ASP A 58 13.41 -7.81 8.94
CA ASP A 58 14.48 -7.23 9.78
C ASP A 58 15.80 -7.01 9.01
N ASP A 59 16.01 -7.75 7.92
CA ASP A 59 17.22 -7.73 7.10
C ASP A 59 16.87 -7.44 5.63
N LYS A 60 17.23 -6.23 5.17
CA LYS A 60 16.98 -5.77 3.80
C LYS A 60 17.79 -6.52 2.75
N ASP A 61 18.99 -6.98 3.10
CA ASP A 61 19.85 -7.70 2.16
C ASP A 61 19.28 -9.10 1.93
N GLN A 62 18.81 -9.76 3.00
CA GLN A 62 18.13 -11.05 2.89
C GLN A 62 16.84 -10.96 2.04
N PHE A 63 16.13 -9.84 2.10
CA PHE A 63 14.91 -9.64 1.31
C PHE A 63 15.16 -9.78 -0.19
N ALA A 64 16.22 -9.16 -0.72
CA ALA A 64 16.51 -9.13 -2.15
C ALA A 64 16.73 -10.54 -2.74
N ASP A 65 17.31 -11.44 -1.96
CA ASP A 65 17.52 -12.84 -2.36
C ASP A 65 16.27 -13.70 -2.20
N ARG A 66 15.42 -13.36 -1.22
CA ARG A 66 14.29 -14.19 -0.81
C ARG A 66 12.99 -13.91 -1.55
N TRP A 67 12.74 -12.65 -1.90
CA TRP A 67 11.51 -12.21 -2.55
C TRP A 67 11.76 -11.83 -4.00
N ILE A 68 11.07 -12.51 -4.91
CA ILE A 68 11.32 -12.43 -6.35
C ILE A 68 10.16 -11.67 -7.01
N LYS A 69 10.47 -10.55 -7.67
CA LYS A 69 9.51 -9.80 -8.50
C LYS A 69 9.17 -10.58 -9.77
N SER A 70 7.88 -10.64 -10.11
CA SER A 70 7.42 -11.30 -11.33
C SER A 70 7.94 -10.60 -12.58
N GLN A 71 8.46 -11.36 -13.52
CA GLN A 71 8.90 -10.88 -14.84
C GLN A 71 7.95 -11.36 -15.97
N ALA A 72 6.73 -11.77 -15.62
CA ALA A 72 5.78 -12.31 -16.58
C ALA A 72 5.35 -11.24 -17.62
N LYS A 73 5.45 -11.60 -18.89
CA LYS A 73 4.98 -10.80 -20.03
C LYS A 73 3.75 -11.47 -20.65
N LYS A 74 2.90 -10.70 -21.32
CA LYS A 74 1.82 -11.23 -22.15
C LYS A 74 2.38 -11.40 -23.56
N ASP A 75 2.16 -12.57 -24.17
CA ASP A 75 2.79 -12.95 -25.44
C ASP A 75 2.47 -12.03 -26.64
N ASP A 76 1.41 -11.21 -26.55
CA ASP A 76 0.95 -10.32 -27.62
C ASP A 76 1.32 -8.83 -27.44
N THR A 77 2.21 -8.50 -26.50
CA THR A 77 2.63 -7.11 -26.24
C THR A 77 4.11 -6.92 -26.55
N ALA A 78 4.50 -5.73 -27.05
CA ALA A 78 5.90 -5.37 -27.25
C ALA A 78 6.75 -5.73 -26.00
N GLU A 79 7.93 -6.31 -26.23
CA GLU A 79 8.79 -6.90 -25.19
C GLU A 79 9.13 -5.97 -24.02
N GLU A 80 8.93 -4.65 -24.16
CA GLU A 80 9.22 -3.64 -23.15
C GLU A 80 8.13 -3.45 -22.08
N ILE A 81 6.93 -4.03 -22.22
CA ILE A 81 5.85 -3.84 -21.24
C ILE A 81 5.69 -5.10 -20.39
N ALA A 82 6.42 -5.16 -19.27
CA ALA A 82 6.13 -6.15 -18.23
C ALA A 82 4.69 -5.96 -17.72
N LYS A 83 3.96 -7.06 -17.49
CA LYS A 83 2.58 -6.99 -16.98
C LYS A 83 2.52 -6.46 -15.54
N TYR A 84 3.63 -6.61 -14.81
CA TYR A 84 3.77 -6.22 -13.41
C TYR A 84 5.01 -5.33 -13.28
N ASP A 85 4.79 -4.01 -13.28
CA ASP A 85 5.81 -2.96 -13.18
C ASP A 85 5.74 -2.18 -11.85
N GLY A 86 5.03 -2.74 -10.86
CA GLY A 86 5.02 -2.22 -9.50
C GLY A 86 6.34 -2.48 -8.75
N GLU A 87 6.81 -1.46 -8.04
CA GLU A 87 8.04 -1.51 -7.24
C GLU A 87 7.75 -1.74 -5.76
N TRP A 88 8.58 -2.57 -5.13
CA TRP A 88 8.51 -2.95 -3.73
C TRP A 88 9.79 -2.51 -3.01
N ASP A 89 9.67 -2.14 -1.75
CA ASP A 89 10.80 -1.84 -0.88
C ASP A 89 10.56 -2.35 0.55
N VAL A 90 11.63 -2.51 1.33
CA VAL A 90 11.55 -2.82 2.77
C VAL A 90 11.83 -1.55 3.54
N GLU A 91 10.80 -0.99 4.17
CA GLU A 91 10.86 0.28 4.89
C GLU A 91 9.85 0.34 6.02
N LEU A 92 9.95 1.39 6.86
CA LEU A 92 8.93 1.65 7.87
C LEU A 92 7.59 1.98 7.18
N PRO A 93 6.47 1.43 7.66
CA PRO A 93 5.16 1.78 7.13
C PRO A 93 4.84 3.24 7.44
N LYS A 94 4.05 3.86 6.55
CA LYS A 94 3.58 5.26 6.66
C LYS A 94 3.05 5.62 8.05
N ARG A 95 2.27 4.73 8.66
CA ARG A 95 1.83 4.81 10.05
C ARG A 95 2.68 3.83 10.86
N THR A 96 3.79 4.32 11.40
CA THR A 96 4.67 3.52 12.25
C THR A 96 4.12 3.46 13.67
N LEU A 97 3.90 2.25 14.20
CA LEU A 97 3.46 2.03 15.59
C LEU A 97 4.63 1.76 16.54
N LEU A 98 5.69 1.12 16.03
CA LEU A 98 6.87 0.72 16.80
C LEU A 98 8.14 1.08 16.02
N ALA A 99 9.19 1.50 16.73
CA ALA A 99 10.46 1.79 16.10
C ALA A 99 11.12 0.50 15.55
N ASN A 100 11.70 0.59 14.36
CA ASN A 100 12.38 -0.49 13.61
C ASN A 100 11.46 -1.63 13.14
N ASP A 101 10.15 -1.41 13.11
CA ASP A 101 9.18 -2.35 12.56
C ASP A 101 9.06 -2.16 11.03
N LEU A 102 10.00 -2.78 10.31
CA LEU A 102 10.06 -2.71 8.85
C LEU A 102 9.04 -3.65 8.21
N GLY A 103 8.53 -3.27 7.05
CA GLY A 103 7.64 -4.10 6.27
C GLY A 103 7.88 -3.98 4.78
N LEU A 104 7.29 -4.92 4.03
CA LEU A 104 7.26 -4.87 2.57
C LEU A 104 6.21 -3.85 2.11
N VAL A 105 6.67 -2.78 1.47
CA VAL A 105 5.82 -1.65 1.05
C VAL A 105 5.76 -1.57 -0.47
N LEU A 106 4.55 -1.47 -1.01
CA LEU A 106 4.31 -1.16 -2.42
C LEU A 106 4.51 0.34 -2.66
N LYS A 107 5.48 0.71 -3.49
CA LYS A 107 5.85 2.12 -3.73
C LYS A 107 5.10 2.74 -4.91
N SER A 108 4.83 1.94 -5.95
CA SER A 108 4.21 2.43 -7.19
C SER A 108 2.70 2.63 -7.04
N LYS A 109 2.21 3.83 -7.36
CA LYS A 109 0.77 4.10 -7.48
C LYS A 109 0.22 3.62 -8.83
N ALA A 110 -0.98 3.05 -8.83
CA ALA A 110 -1.71 2.65 -10.04
C ALA A 110 -0.94 1.68 -10.97
N LYS A 111 -0.06 0.84 -10.43
CA LYS A 111 0.66 -0.21 -11.16
C LYS A 111 0.24 -1.58 -10.66
N HIS A 112 0.23 -2.57 -11.56
CA HIS A 112 0.09 -3.95 -11.14
C HIS A 112 1.43 -4.42 -10.59
N ALA A 113 1.41 -5.06 -9.42
CA ALA A 113 2.61 -5.57 -8.77
C ALA A 113 2.46 -7.06 -8.50
N ALA A 114 3.54 -7.81 -8.65
CA ALA A 114 3.59 -9.22 -8.30
C ALA A 114 4.97 -9.58 -7.75
N ILE A 115 4.98 -10.17 -6.57
CA ILE A 115 6.17 -10.61 -5.86
C ILE A 115 5.84 -11.93 -5.16
N ALA A 116 6.81 -12.82 -5.04
CA ALA A 116 6.62 -14.11 -4.36
C ALA A 116 7.90 -14.54 -3.67
N SER A 117 7.75 -15.37 -2.63
CA SER A 117 8.86 -16.08 -2.01
C SER A 117 8.55 -17.57 -1.94
N ARG A 118 9.61 -18.39 -1.89
CA ARG A 118 9.48 -19.84 -1.74
C ARG A 118 9.37 -20.21 -0.26
N LEU A 119 8.58 -21.26 0.02
CA LEU A 119 8.64 -21.92 1.32
C LEU A 119 10.01 -22.59 1.52
N SER A 120 10.46 -22.72 2.76
CA SER A 120 11.71 -23.42 3.12
C SER A 120 11.65 -24.91 2.75
N LYS A 121 10.44 -25.48 2.76
CA LYS A 121 10.13 -26.85 2.35
C LYS A 121 8.71 -26.91 1.78
N PRO A 122 8.38 -27.85 0.88
CA PRO A 122 7.02 -28.03 0.41
C PRO A 122 6.06 -28.34 1.56
N PHE A 123 4.89 -27.69 1.58
CA PHE A 123 3.79 -28.07 2.47
C PHE A 123 2.91 -29.12 1.75
N VAL A 124 2.69 -30.26 2.39
CA VAL A 124 1.85 -31.34 1.86
C VAL A 124 0.57 -31.41 2.69
N PHE A 125 -0.58 -31.34 2.03
CA PHE A 125 -1.89 -31.47 2.67
C PHE A 125 -2.20 -32.93 2.98
N SER A 126 -1.70 -33.42 4.12
CA SER A 126 -2.00 -34.75 4.65
C SER A 126 -2.88 -34.65 5.89
N ASP A 127 -2.26 -34.59 7.05
CA ASP A 127 -2.82 -34.70 8.39
C ASP A 127 -2.70 -33.37 9.17
N LYS A 128 -1.91 -32.42 8.65
CA LYS A 128 -1.67 -31.13 9.28
C LYS A 128 -2.46 -30.02 8.59
N THR A 129 -3.04 -29.15 9.41
CA THR A 129 -3.70 -27.93 8.95
C THR A 129 -2.68 -26.91 8.45
N LEU A 130 -2.95 -26.29 7.31
CA LEU A 130 -2.20 -25.12 6.85
C LEU A 130 -2.66 -23.88 7.63
N VAL A 131 -1.70 -23.17 8.22
CA VAL A 131 -1.93 -21.86 8.84
C VAL A 131 -1.07 -20.85 8.09
N VAL A 132 -1.69 -19.77 7.63
CA VAL A 132 -1.02 -18.62 7.02
C VAL A 132 -1.45 -17.39 7.78
N GLN A 133 -0.49 -16.59 8.21
CA GLN A 133 -0.72 -15.33 8.91
C GLN A 133 0.22 -14.29 8.32
N TYR A 134 -0.32 -13.10 8.09
CA TYR A 134 0.40 -11.91 7.69
C TYR A 134 -0.38 -10.69 8.17
N GLU A 135 0.28 -9.55 8.19
CA GLU A 135 -0.34 -8.26 8.50
C GLU A 135 -0.33 -7.35 7.27
N VAL A 136 -1.32 -6.45 7.23
CA VAL A 136 -1.38 -5.37 6.25
C VAL A 136 -1.62 -4.10 7.04
N PRO A 137 -0.59 -3.26 7.25
CA PRO A 137 -0.77 -1.96 7.88
C PRO A 137 -1.79 -1.15 7.08
N GLY A 138 -2.79 -0.59 7.78
CA GLY A 138 -3.83 0.21 7.14
C GLY A 138 -3.24 1.44 6.44
N VAL A 139 -3.62 1.61 5.17
CA VAL A 139 -3.28 2.78 4.33
C VAL A 139 -3.72 4.08 5.01
#